data_AF-A0A8H7BV25-F1
#
_entry.id   AF-A0A8H7BV25-F1
#
_cell.length_a   1.000
_cell.length_b   1.000
_cell.length_c   1.000
_cell.angle_alpha   90.00
_cell.angle_beta   90.00
_cell.angle_gamma   90.00
#
_symmetry.space_group_name_H-M   'P 1'
#
loop_
_entity.id
_entity.type
_entity.pdbx_description
1 polymer ?
#
loop_
_entity_poly.entity_id
_entity_poly.type
_entity_poly.pdbx_seq_one_letter_code
_entity_poly.pdbx_strand_id
1 'polypeptide(L)'
;MNRVNTRIFPKIPWVHPKDRVKRWNIVTGDKAKKHIEKQPAAPDGILRVEQPIHVSNVMLLHPETQIPTRVEYRKVETTLEDGRVVSRLKRFAKGTDVEIPKPKQKYNDQSGAELFSTTAEEALKVTYVPDLSLPPIPQDLVKELRNVYKKRI
;
A
#
# COMPACT_ATOMS: atom_id res chain seq x y z
N MET A 1 22.41 -50.88 -10.88
CA MET A 1 22.79 -49.45 -11.07
C MET A 1 21.51 -48.63 -11.02
N ASN A 2 21.14 -48.11 -9.86
CA ASN A 2 19.83 -47.50 -9.64
C ASN A 2 19.84 -46.03 -10.11
N ARG A 3 19.01 -45.69 -11.10
CA ARG A 3 18.73 -44.30 -11.49
C ARG A 3 17.84 -43.66 -10.43
N VAL A 4 18.40 -42.73 -9.65
CA VAL A 4 17.60 -41.86 -8.77
C VAL A 4 16.84 -40.87 -9.66
N ASN A 5 15.51 -40.88 -9.56
CA ASN A 5 14.63 -39.98 -10.29
C ASN A 5 14.78 -38.55 -9.74
N THR A 6 15.46 -37.67 -10.46
CA THR A 6 15.77 -36.29 -10.06
C THR A 6 14.66 -35.28 -10.36
N ARG A 7 13.42 -35.71 -10.62
CA ARG A 7 12.31 -34.80 -10.93
C ARG A 7 11.49 -34.39 -9.70
N ILE A 8 12.14 -34.06 -8.59
CA ILE A 8 11.50 -33.31 -7.52
C ILE A 8 11.80 -31.84 -7.80
N PHE A 9 10.92 -31.18 -8.55
CA PHE A 9 10.97 -29.73 -8.63
C PHE A 9 10.77 -29.19 -7.20
N PRO A 10 11.68 -28.38 -6.66
CA PRO A 10 11.50 -27.82 -5.33
C PRO A 10 10.19 -27.02 -5.32
N LYS A 11 9.36 -27.27 -4.31
CA LYS A 11 8.14 -26.49 -4.11
C LYS A 11 8.58 -25.03 -3.92
N ILE A 12 8.18 -24.15 -4.82
CA ILE A 12 8.49 -22.72 -4.74
C ILE A 12 8.02 -22.25 -3.34
N PRO A 13 8.90 -21.65 -2.53
CA PRO A 13 8.52 -21.20 -1.20
C PRO A 13 7.37 -20.20 -1.33
N TRP A 14 6.41 -20.30 -0.43
CA TRP A 14 5.28 -19.38 -0.42
C TRP A 14 5.79 -17.96 -0.15
N VAL A 15 5.66 -17.07 -1.13
CA VAL A 15 5.97 -15.65 -0.98
C VAL A 15 4.70 -14.93 -0.51
N HIS A 16 4.78 -14.18 0.58
CA HIS A 16 3.64 -13.43 1.12
C HIS A 16 3.13 -12.42 0.07
N PRO A 17 1.81 -12.20 -0.11
CA PRO A 17 1.27 -11.33 -1.16
C PRO A 17 1.80 -9.88 -1.17
N LYS A 18 2.27 -9.37 -0.02
CA LYS A 18 2.92 -8.06 0.14
C LYS A 18 4.34 -8.02 -0.46
N ASP A 19 5.04 -9.15 -0.45
CA ASP A 19 6.42 -9.30 -0.94
C ASP A 19 6.43 -9.70 -2.42
N ARG A 20 5.26 -10.05 -2.96
CA ARG A 20 5.05 -10.23 -4.40
C ARG A 20 5.00 -8.86 -5.07
N VAL A 21 6.02 -8.55 -5.86
CA VAL A 21 6.02 -7.33 -6.69
C VAL A 21 4.98 -7.52 -7.81
N LYS A 22 3.87 -6.78 -7.76
CA LYS A 22 2.73 -6.89 -8.70
C LYS A 22 2.75 -5.91 -9.88
N ARG A 23 3.49 -4.81 -9.76
CA ARG A 23 3.62 -3.79 -10.83
C ARG A 23 5.08 -3.44 -11.02
N TRP A 24 5.60 -3.78 -12.18
CA TRP A 24 6.85 -3.26 -12.70
C TRP A 24 6.51 -2.03 -13.55
N ASN A 25 7.19 -0.91 -13.29
CA ASN A 25 7.49 0.03 -14.35
C ASN A 25 8.98 -0.18 -14.61
N ILE A 26 9.31 -0.54 -15.86
CA ILE A 26 10.65 -0.76 -16.42
C ILE A 26 11.11 -2.22 -16.35
N VAL A 27 11.13 -2.85 -17.53
CA VAL A 27 11.36 -4.25 -17.90
C VAL A 27 10.09 -5.10 -17.95
N THR A 28 9.72 -5.48 -19.17
CA THR A 28 8.75 -6.54 -19.49
C THR A 28 9.14 -7.79 -18.70
N GLY A 29 8.35 -8.17 -17.69
CA GLY A 29 8.69 -9.32 -16.85
C GLY A 29 8.75 -10.64 -17.62
N ASP A 30 9.25 -11.69 -16.98
CA ASP A 30 9.16 -13.05 -17.51
C ASP A 30 7.69 -13.44 -17.67
N LYS A 31 7.25 -13.60 -18.93
CA LYS A 31 5.88 -13.98 -19.27
C LYS A 31 5.77 -15.49 -19.28
N ALA A 32 4.87 -16.04 -18.46
CA ALA A 32 4.51 -17.45 -18.53
C ALA A 32 3.17 -17.64 -19.24
N LYS A 33 3.00 -18.81 -19.85
CA LYS A 33 1.72 -19.24 -20.40
C LYS A 33 0.78 -19.62 -19.26
N LYS A 34 -0.34 -18.92 -19.14
CA LYS A 34 -1.46 -19.24 -18.26
C LYS A 34 -2.61 -19.78 -19.12
N HIS A 35 -3.01 -21.01 -18.86
CA HIS A 35 -4.20 -21.58 -19.48
C HIS A 35 -5.44 -21.09 -18.73
N ILE A 36 -6.44 -20.66 -19.47
CA ILE A 36 -7.74 -20.22 -18.98
C ILE A 36 -8.79 -20.95 -19.81
N GLU A 37 -9.97 -21.15 -19.23
CA GLU A 37 -11.11 -21.63 -19.97
C GLU A 37 -11.37 -20.75 -21.19
N LYS A 38 -11.72 -21.38 -22.32
CA LYS A 38 -11.99 -20.66 -23.56
C LYS A 38 -13.22 -19.79 -23.37
N GLN A 39 -13.07 -18.51 -23.64
CA GLN A 39 -14.17 -17.54 -23.66
C GLN A 39 -14.32 -17.02 -25.09
N PRO A 40 -15.50 -16.52 -25.50
CA PRO A 40 -15.67 -15.91 -26.82
C PRO A 40 -14.64 -14.80 -27.12
N ALA A 41 -14.23 -14.05 -26.09
CA ALA A 41 -13.21 -13.01 -26.19
C ALA A 41 -11.77 -13.55 -26.26
N ALA A 42 -11.52 -14.80 -25.86
CA ALA A 42 -10.21 -15.43 -25.83
C ALA A 42 -10.32 -16.90 -26.29
N PRO A 43 -10.45 -17.14 -27.62
CA PRO A 43 -10.75 -18.47 -28.17
C PRO A 43 -9.64 -19.50 -27.99
N ASP A 44 -8.37 -19.07 -27.91
CA ASP A 44 -7.22 -19.95 -27.72
C ASP A 44 -7.10 -20.50 -26.30
N GLY A 45 -7.66 -19.81 -25.29
CA GLY A 45 -7.54 -20.20 -23.88
C GLY A 45 -6.11 -20.14 -23.33
N ILE A 46 -5.15 -19.51 -24.02
CA ILE A 46 -3.76 -19.35 -23.59
C ILE A 46 -3.42 -17.86 -23.51
N LEU A 47 -3.16 -17.36 -22.30
CA LEU A 47 -2.69 -16.00 -22.08
C LEU A 47 -1.23 -15.98 -21.64
N ARG A 48 -0.44 -15.04 -22.17
CA ARG A 48 0.90 -14.75 -21.64
C ARG A 48 0.79 -13.72 -20.52
N VAL A 49 0.93 -14.16 -19.28
CA VAL A 49 0.79 -13.31 -18.08
C VAL A 49 2.14 -13.18 -17.39
N GLU A 50 2.43 -11.99 -16.87
CA GLU A 50 3.64 -11.74 -16.07
C GLU A 50 3.60 -12.56 -14.77
N GLN A 51 4.73 -13.20 -14.44
CA GLN A 51 4.88 -13.93 -13.19
C GLN A 51 5.59 -13.10 -12.11
N PRO A 52 5.31 -13.36 -10.81
CA PRO A 52 6.04 -12.73 -9.73
C PRO A 52 7.53 -13.11 -9.77
N ILE A 53 8.40 -12.12 -9.66
CA ILE A 53 9.85 -12.27 -9.53
C ILE A 53 10.26 -11.94 -8.09
N HIS A 54 11.26 -12.63 -7.56
CA HIS A 54 11.77 -12.37 -6.22
C HIS A 54 12.53 -11.04 -6.16
N VAL A 55 12.33 -10.27 -5.08
CA VAL A 55 12.90 -8.91 -4.93
C VAL A 55 14.44 -8.86 -5.02
N SER A 56 15.13 -9.93 -4.64
CA SER A 56 16.59 -10.02 -4.72
C SER A 56 17.13 -10.05 -6.16
N ASN A 57 16.29 -10.39 -7.14
CA ASN A 57 16.70 -10.47 -8.55
C ASN A 57 16.50 -9.14 -9.29
N VAL A 58 16.18 -8.06 -8.56
CA VAL A 58 15.80 -6.76 -9.13
C VAL A 58 16.50 -5.63 -8.38
N MET A 59 16.77 -4.52 -9.07
CA MET A 59 17.31 -3.30 -8.49
C MET A 59 16.48 -2.08 -8.92
N LEU A 60 16.50 -1.02 -8.12
CA LEU A 60 15.96 0.27 -8.53
C LEU A 60 16.90 0.95 -9.52
N LEU A 61 16.33 1.68 -10.47
CA LEU A 61 17.08 2.49 -11.42
C LEU A 61 17.33 3.88 -10.84
N HIS A 62 18.51 4.42 -11.13
CA HIS A 62 18.82 5.83 -10.85
C HIS A 62 17.89 6.72 -11.68
N PRO A 63 17.31 7.80 -11.11
CA PRO A 63 16.32 8.62 -11.82
C PRO A 63 16.89 9.31 -13.06
N GLU A 64 18.15 9.76 -13.00
CA GLU A 64 18.81 10.45 -14.12
C GLU A 64 19.49 9.49 -15.11
N THR A 65 20.37 8.60 -14.63
CA THR A 65 21.18 7.73 -15.51
C THR A 65 20.46 6.46 -15.97
N GLN A 66 19.34 6.09 -15.33
CA GLN A 66 18.61 4.84 -15.59
C GLN A 66 19.44 3.55 -15.42
N ILE A 67 20.55 3.63 -14.67
CA ILE A 67 21.42 2.49 -14.36
C ILE A 67 20.94 1.84 -13.03
N PRO A 68 20.95 0.51 -12.90
CA PRO A 68 20.64 -0.17 -11.64
C PRO A 68 21.59 0.27 -10.53
N THR A 69 21.03 0.78 -9.43
CA THR A 69 21.79 1.42 -8.35
C THR A 69 21.37 0.89 -6.98
N ARG A 70 22.34 0.77 -6.07
CA ARG A 70 22.06 0.42 -4.66
C ARG A 70 21.43 1.61 -3.94
N VAL A 71 20.49 1.33 -3.04
CA VAL A 71 19.75 2.37 -2.31
C VAL A 71 20.27 2.50 -0.90
N GLU A 72 20.38 3.73 -0.42
CA GLU A 72 20.61 4.09 0.97
C GLU A 72 19.38 4.81 1.54
N TYR A 73 19.05 4.58 2.81
CA TYR A 73 17.98 5.30 3.49
C TYR A 73 18.59 6.38 4.39
N ARG A 74 18.17 7.64 4.20
CA ARG A 74 18.60 8.77 5.03
C ARG A 74 17.38 9.43 5.66
N LYS A 75 17.52 9.88 6.91
CA LYS A 75 16.50 10.70 7.57
C LYS A 75 16.62 12.13 7.02
N VAL A 76 15.53 12.64 6.48
CA VAL A 76 15.45 14.00 5.93
C VAL A 76 14.30 14.71 6.63
N GLU A 77 14.56 15.94 7.06
CA GLU A 77 13.54 16.83 7.61
C GLU A 77 12.82 17.51 6.44
N THR A 78 11.49 17.44 6.44
CA THR A 78 10.66 18.09 5.43
C THR A 78 9.64 18.98 6.14
N THR A 79 9.64 20.26 5.77
CA THR A 79 8.62 21.21 6.20
C THR A 79 7.36 20.98 5.38
N LEU A 80 6.25 20.68 6.05
CA LEU A 80 4.94 20.57 5.41
C LEU A 80 4.38 21.97 5.10
N GLU A 81 3.36 22.03 4.24
CA GLU A 81 2.63 23.28 3.93
C GLU A 81 2.03 23.91 5.20
N ASP A 82 1.67 23.09 6.19
CA ASP A 82 1.17 23.52 7.50
C ASP A 82 2.27 24.08 8.44
N GLY A 83 3.51 24.24 7.97
CA GLY A 83 4.66 24.72 8.76
C GLY A 83 5.26 23.72 9.75
N ARG A 84 4.68 22.51 9.86
CA ARG A 84 5.18 21.44 10.73
C ARG A 84 6.42 20.80 10.11
N VAL A 85 7.49 20.65 10.90
CA VAL A 85 8.71 19.93 10.48
C VAL A 85 8.54 18.44 10.79
N VAL A 86 8.71 17.60 9.78
CA VAL A 86 8.54 16.16 9.91
C VAL A 86 9.75 15.42 9.34
N SER A 87 10.38 14.60 10.17
CA SER A 87 11.45 13.70 9.72
C SER A 87 10.86 12.48 9.00
N ARG A 88 11.32 12.19 7.78
CA ARG A 88 10.94 10.99 7.00
C ARG A 88 12.19 10.27 6.52
N LEU A 89 12.11 8.94 6.44
CA LEU A 89 13.14 8.15 5.75
C LEU A 89 12.91 8.24 4.25
N LYS A 90 13.89 8.80 3.56
CA LYS A 90 13.91 8.89 2.10
C LYS A 90 15.01 8.00 1.53
N ARG A 91 14.84 7.63 0.26
CA ARG A 91 15.76 6.78 -0.48
C ARG A 91 16.71 7.65 -1.29
N PHE A 92 18.00 7.35 -1.23
CA PHE A 92 19.04 7.98 -2.03
C PHE A 92 19.79 6.92 -2.82
N ALA A 93 20.27 7.30 -4.01
CA ALA A 93 21.23 6.47 -4.72
C ALA A 93 22.54 6.41 -3.93
N LYS A 94 23.05 5.21 -3.67
CA LYS A 94 24.23 5.02 -2.81
C LYS A 94 25.45 5.69 -3.45
N GLY A 95 26.13 6.55 -2.68
CA GLY A 95 27.30 7.29 -3.13
C GLY A 95 26.98 8.59 -3.86
N THR A 96 25.71 8.92 -4.05
CA THR A 96 25.26 10.23 -4.55
C THR A 96 24.25 10.85 -3.57
N ASP A 97 23.97 12.14 -3.75
CA ASP A 97 22.94 12.86 -2.99
C ASP A 97 21.62 12.96 -3.75
N VAL A 98 21.44 12.13 -4.78
CA VAL A 98 20.24 12.11 -5.62
C VAL A 98 19.14 11.30 -4.93
N GLU A 99 18.01 11.95 -4.63
CA GLU A 99 16.83 11.30 -4.06
C GLU A 99 16.15 10.40 -5.11
N ILE A 100 15.79 9.17 -4.71
CA ILE A 100 14.96 8.25 -5.51
C ILE A 100 13.51 8.37 -4.99
N PRO A 101 12.67 9.25 -5.59
CA PRO A 101 11.36 9.56 -5.06
C PRO A 101 10.47 8.30 -5.05
N LYS A 102 9.56 8.24 -4.06
CA LYS A 102 8.52 7.20 -4.05
C LYS A 102 7.48 7.56 -5.11
N PRO A 103 7.09 6.63 -6.01
CA PRO A 103 6.02 6.91 -6.97
C PRO A 103 4.73 7.22 -6.20
N LYS A 104 3.98 8.22 -6.66
CA LYS A 104 2.65 8.54 -6.12
C LYS A 104 1.73 7.34 -6.38
N GLN A 105 1.20 6.75 -5.32
CA GLN A 105 0.24 5.67 -5.43
C GLN A 105 -1.13 6.28 -5.79
N LYS A 106 -1.69 5.92 -6.95
CA LYS A 106 -3.09 6.23 -7.27
C LYS A 106 -3.99 5.31 -6.46
N TYR A 107 -4.90 5.89 -5.67
CA TYR A 107 -5.96 5.14 -5.00
C TYR A 107 -7.04 4.75 -6.03
N ASN A 108 -7.88 3.77 -5.68
CA ASN A 108 -9.02 3.44 -6.53
C ASN A 108 -10.15 4.44 -6.24
N ASP A 109 -10.14 5.55 -6.97
CA ASP A 109 -11.13 6.64 -6.81
C ASP A 109 -12.49 6.31 -7.48
N GLN A 110 -12.74 5.03 -7.80
CA GLN A 110 -14.02 4.56 -8.36
C GLN A 110 -15.15 4.51 -7.34
N SER A 111 -14.90 4.87 -6.07
CA SER A 111 -15.96 5.06 -5.08
C SER A 111 -16.79 6.28 -5.49
N GLY A 112 -18.01 6.03 -5.96
CA GLY A 112 -18.99 7.08 -6.28
C GLY A 112 -19.73 7.57 -5.03
N ALA A 113 -20.67 8.49 -5.23
CA ALA A 113 -21.63 8.86 -4.19
C ALA A 113 -22.53 7.65 -3.88
N GLU A 114 -22.24 6.97 -2.78
CA GLU A 114 -23.10 5.90 -2.26
C GLU A 114 -24.36 6.51 -1.64
N LEU A 115 -25.51 5.86 -1.85
CA LEU A 115 -26.80 6.35 -1.36
C LEU A 115 -26.85 6.54 0.18
N PHE A 116 -26.05 5.77 0.91
CA PHE A 116 -25.99 5.77 2.37
C PHE A 116 -24.73 6.46 2.94
N SER A 117 -23.95 7.14 2.10
CA SER A 117 -22.79 7.90 2.54
C SER A 117 -23.15 9.36 2.77
N THR A 118 -22.72 9.91 3.89
CA THR A 118 -22.88 11.34 4.18
C THR A 118 -22.03 12.16 3.22
N THR A 119 -22.57 13.28 2.74
CA THR A 119 -21.80 14.17 1.87
C THR A 119 -20.61 14.78 2.61
N ALA A 120 -19.53 15.07 1.90
CA ALA A 120 -18.34 15.66 2.50
C ALA A 120 -18.65 17.02 3.17
N GLU A 121 -19.56 17.80 2.59
CA GLU A 121 -20.00 19.09 3.11
C GLU A 121 -20.73 18.93 4.45
N GLU A 122 -21.68 17.99 4.54
CA GLU A 122 -22.41 17.71 5.78
C GLU A 122 -21.50 17.14 6.87
N ALA A 123 -20.55 16.28 6.50
CA ALA A 123 -19.60 15.69 7.45
C ALA A 123 -18.59 16.69 7.99
N LEU A 124 -18.13 17.65 7.17
CA LEU A 124 -17.19 18.70 7.59
C LEU A 124 -17.88 19.86 8.33
N LYS A 125 -19.21 19.93 8.27
CA LYS A 125 -19.99 20.96 8.98
C LYS A 125 -19.80 20.82 10.49
N VAL A 126 -19.07 21.75 11.09
CA VAL A 126 -18.88 21.83 12.54
C VAL A 126 -20.19 22.33 13.18
N THR A 127 -20.97 21.42 13.75
CA THR A 127 -22.24 21.72 14.43
C THR A 127 -22.11 21.88 15.94
N TYR A 128 -21.04 21.33 16.53
CA TYR A 128 -20.81 21.39 17.97
C TYR A 128 -20.20 22.73 18.39
N VAL A 129 -20.88 23.41 19.31
CA VAL A 129 -20.40 24.62 19.98
C VAL A 129 -20.23 24.29 21.46
N PRO A 130 -19.00 24.38 22.02
CA PRO A 130 -18.79 24.12 23.43
C PRO A 130 -19.39 25.25 24.27
N ASP A 131 -20.24 24.89 25.22
CA ASP A 131 -20.68 25.77 26.30
C ASP A 131 -20.05 25.30 27.62
N LEU A 132 -19.61 26.26 28.45
CA LEU A 132 -19.04 26.00 29.76
C LEU A 132 -20.12 25.98 30.85
N SER A 133 -21.28 26.58 30.60
CA SER A 133 -22.35 26.71 31.59
C SER A 133 -23.20 25.43 31.71
N LEU A 134 -23.43 24.78 30.57
CA LEU A 134 -24.21 23.55 30.48
C LEU A 134 -23.31 22.37 30.09
N PRO A 135 -23.61 21.16 30.60
CA PRO A 135 -22.93 19.97 30.13
C PRO A 135 -23.27 19.72 28.65
N PRO A 136 -22.32 19.23 27.84
CA PRO A 136 -22.50 19.06 26.39
C PRO A 136 -23.51 17.97 26.01
N ILE A 137 -23.85 17.11 26.96
CA ILE A 137 -24.88 16.07 26.84
C ILE A 137 -25.73 16.06 28.11
N PRO A 138 -27.00 15.63 28.03
CA PRO A 138 -27.85 15.53 29.20
C PRO A 138 -27.28 14.52 30.22
N GLN A 139 -27.44 14.84 31.50
CA GLN A 139 -26.84 14.07 32.60
C GLN A 139 -27.36 12.62 32.70
N ASP A 140 -28.58 12.37 32.22
CA ASP A 140 -29.15 11.02 32.19
C ASP A 140 -28.44 10.11 31.18
N LEU A 141 -28.08 10.64 30.02
CA LEU A 141 -27.29 9.92 29.02
C LEU A 141 -25.92 9.53 29.58
N VAL A 142 -25.33 10.36 30.44
CA VAL A 142 -24.05 10.05 31.11
C VAL A 142 -24.16 8.78 31.96
N LYS A 143 -25.32 8.49 32.57
CA LYS A 143 -25.56 7.27 33.35
C LYS A 143 -25.68 6.02 32.49
N GLU A 144 -26.03 6.17 31.21
CA GLU A 144 -26.05 5.07 30.24
C GLU A 144 -24.65 4.78 29.70
N LEU A 145 -23.87 5.84 29.42
CA LEU A 145 -22.51 5.72 28.90
C LEU A 145 -21.53 5.13 29.91
N ARG A 146 -21.76 5.33 31.21
CA ARG A 146 -20.89 4.84 32.27
C ARG A 146 -21.66 3.99 33.27
N ASN A 147 -21.05 2.89 33.71
CA ASN A 147 -21.58 2.17 34.87
C ASN A 147 -21.40 3.04 36.12
N VAL A 148 -22.51 3.55 36.65
CA VAL A 148 -22.58 4.44 37.82
C VAL A 148 -21.96 3.79 39.07
N TYR A 149 -22.05 2.46 39.20
CA TYR A 149 -21.63 1.73 40.39
C TYR A 149 -20.23 1.11 40.26
N LYS A 150 -19.52 1.34 39.14
CA LYS A 150 -18.17 0.82 38.97
C LYS A 150 -17.22 1.52 39.95
N LYS A 151 -16.73 0.78 40.96
CA LYS A 151 -15.67 1.28 41.84
C LYS A 151 -14.44 1.64 41.01
N ARG A 152 -13.93 2.86 41.18
CA ARG A 152 -12.61 3.23 40.67
C ARG A 152 -11.59 2.40 41.44
N ILE A 153 -10.84 1.58 40.69
CA ILE A 153 -9.63 0.90 41.18
C ILE A 153 -8.53 1.95 41.29
#